data_AF-A0A7K9APX5-F1
#
_entry.id   AF-A0A7K9APX5-F1
#
_cell.length_a   1.000
_cell.length_b   1.000
_cell.length_c   1.000
_cell.angle_alpha   90.00
_cell.angle_beta   90.00
_cell.angle_gamma   90.00
#
_symmetry.space_group_name_H-M   'P 1'
#
loop_
_entity.id
_entity.type
_entity.pdbx_description
1 polymer ?
#
loop_
_entity_poly.entity_id
_entity_poly.type
_entity_poly.pdbx_seq_one_letter_code
_entity_poly.pdbx_strand_id
1 'polypeptide(L)'
;LRHGPICKKVFNKKRKPFNSLKQRLQGTEITTVKMQPPQKNQLERKSNWRQYHEEFINAIQSAKQVTKAMKEGHPLPPPPPPSINPDYIQCPYCLRRFNEAAAQRHMKFCEEQAARHAFAAGSKITRQ
;
A
#
# COMPACT_ATOMS: atom_id res chain seq x y z
N LEU A 1 -13.89 -56.36 19.16
CA LEU A 1 -13.96 -55.46 17.99
C LEU A 1 -15.22 -54.57 18.02
N ARG A 2 -15.29 -53.57 18.92
CA ARG A 2 -16.51 -52.75 19.13
C ARG A 2 -16.50 -51.36 18.45
N HIS A 3 -15.38 -50.94 17.86
CA HIS A 3 -15.24 -49.58 17.31
C HIS A 3 -15.75 -49.42 15.86
N GLY A 4 -15.91 -50.52 15.12
CA GLY A 4 -16.36 -50.52 13.72
C GLY A 4 -17.62 -49.70 13.41
N PRO A 5 -18.72 -49.81 14.20
CA PRO A 5 -19.92 -49.01 13.95
C PRO A 5 -19.71 -47.51 14.17
N ILE A 6 -18.84 -47.12 15.11
CA ILE A 6 -18.53 -45.70 15.38
C ILE A 6 -17.65 -45.12 14.28
N CYS A 7 -16.64 -45.87 13.82
CA CYS A 7 -15.75 -45.45 12.75
C CYS A 7 -16.52 -45.13 11.46
N LYS A 8 -17.39 -46.05 11.01
CA LYS A 8 -18.27 -45.83 9.85
C LYS A 8 -19.17 -44.61 10.02
N LYS A 9 -19.69 -44.36 11.23
CA LYS A 9 -20.59 -43.24 11.53
C LYS A 9 -19.87 -41.89 11.53
N VAL A 10 -18.60 -41.83 11.95
CA VAL A 10 -17.81 -40.60 12.00
C VAL A 10 -17.30 -40.20 10.61
N PHE A 11 -16.87 -41.17 9.80
CA PHE A 11 -16.32 -40.90 8.47
C PHE A 11 -17.39 -40.67 7.39
N ASN A 12 -18.56 -41.30 7.49
CA ASN A 12 -19.64 -41.13 6.50
C ASN A 12 -20.52 -39.90 6.78
N LYS A 13 -20.37 -39.22 7.92
CA LYS A 13 -21.12 -38.00 8.25
C LYS A 13 -20.28 -36.76 7.93
N LYS A 14 -20.70 -35.96 6.95
CA LYS A 14 -20.14 -34.63 6.72
C LYS A 14 -20.45 -33.74 7.92
N ARG A 15 -19.43 -33.39 8.71
CA ARG A 15 -19.55 -32.44 9.81
C ARG A 15 -19.77 -31.04 9.25
N LYS A 16 -20.61 -30.25 9.92
CA LYS A 16 -20.76 -28.83 9.59
C LYS A 16 -19.40 -28.14 9.83
N PRO A 17 -18.89 -27.35 8.86
CA PRO A 17 -17.70 -26.55 9.08
C PRO A 17 -17.86 -25.67 10.31
N PHE A 18 -16.85 -25.70 11.17
CA PHE A 18 -16.87 -24.89 12.38
C PHE A 18 -16.78 -23.40 12.00
N ASN A 19 -17.73 -22.60 12.51
CA ASN A 19 -17.75 -21.16 12.26
C ASN A 19 -17.44 -20.43 13.57
N SER A 20 -16.22 -19.90 13.66
CA SER A 20 -15.70 -19.22 14.85
C SER A 20 -16.51 -17.98 15.22
N LEU A 21 -17.02 -17.24 14.23
CA LEU A 21 -17.85 -16.07 14.45
C LEU A 21 -19.17 -16.47 15.12
N LYS A 22 -19.83 -17.51 14.63
CA LYS A 22 -21.07 -18.02 15.24
C LYS A 22 -20.86 -18.51 16.67
N GLN A 23 -19.77 -19.23 16.95
CA GLN A 23 -19.48 -19.67 18.32
C GLN A 23 -19.23 -18.48 19.26
N ARG A 24 -18.49 -17.46 18.81
CA ARG A 24 -18.22 -16.26 19.63
C ARG A 24 -19.48 -15.45 19.93
N LEU A 25 -20.45 -15.44 19.01
CA LEU A 25 -21.71 -14.70 19.17
C LEU A 25 -22.76 -15.47 20.00
N GLN A 26 -22.60 -16.78 20.15
CA GLN A 26 -23.53 -17.61 20.91
C GLN A 26 -23.43 -17.28 22.40
N GLY A 27 -24.48 -16.68 22.98
CA GLY A 27 -24.52 -16.27 24.39
C GLY A 27 -24.09 -14.82 24.66
N THR A 28 -23.90 -14.01 23.62
CA THR A 28 -23.61 -12.57 23.76
C THR A 28 -24.70 -11.73 23.08
N GLU A 29 -25.20 -10.68 23.72
CA GLU A 29 -26.19 -9.72 23.17
C GLU A 29 -25.62 -8.78 22.08
N ILE A 30 -24.48 -9.16 21.48
CA ILE A 30 -23.78 -8.32 20.51
C ILE A 30 -24.49 -8.47 19.17
N THR A 31 -25.32 -7.48 18.83
CA THR A 31 -25.94 -7.36 17.52
C THR A 31 -24.84 -7.29 16.47
N THR A 32 -24.85 -8.19 15.47
CA THR A 32 -23.85 -8.23 14.40
C THR A 32 -23.75 -6.86 13.73
N VAL A 33 -22.65 -6.14 13.94
CA VAL A 33 -22.31 -4.98 13.13
C VAL A 33 -22.17 -5.49 11.70
N LYS A 34 -23.09 -5.09 10.81
CA LYS A 34 -22.96 -5.33 9.37
C LYS A 34 -21.65 -4.70 8.93
N MET A 35 -20.61 -5.52 8.77
CA MET A 35 -19.43 -5.09 8.05
C MET A 35 -19.89 -4.75 6.65
N GLN A 36 -19.85 -3.45 6.32
CA GLN A 36 -20.08 -2.98 4.97
C GLN A 36 -19.14 -3.78 4.05
N PRO A 37 -19.65 -4.37 2.94
CA PRO A 37 -18.76 -4.93 1.94
C PRO A 37 -17.78 -3.83 1.53
N PRO A 38 -16.48 -4.13 1.35
CA PRO A 38 -15.56 -3.14 0.84
C PRO A 38 -16.13 -2.58 -0.46
N GLN A 39 -16.40 -1.27 -0.49
CA GLN A 39 -16.93 -0.64 -1.68
C GLN A 39 -15.92 -0.84 -2.80
N LYS A 40 -16.32 -1.62 -3.81
CA LYS A 40 -15.57 -1.80 -5.05
C LYS A 40 -15.69 -0.53 -5.91
N ASN A 41 -15.26 0.60 -5.39
CA ASN A 41 -14.96 1.79 -6.19
C ASN A 41 -13.45 1.83 -6.41
N GLN A 42 -12.89 0.76 -6.96
CA GLN A 42 -11.58 0.86 -7.59
C GLN A 42 -11.85 1.35 -9.01
N LEU A 43 -11.77 2.67 -9.20
CA LEU A 43 -11.47 3.25 -10.50
C LEU A 43 -10.38 2.36 -11.13
N GLU A 44 -10.64 1.85 -12.33
CA GLU A 44 -9.79 0.83 -12.97
C GLU A 44 -8.32 1.24 -12.85
N ARG A 45 -7.61 0.60 -11.90
CA ARG A 45 -6.19 0.85 -11.73
C ARG A 45 -5.53 0.31 -12.98
N LYS A 46 -5.17 1.20 -13.90
CA LYS A 46 -4.40 0.85 -15.08
C LYS A 46 -3.10 0.25 -14.57
N SER A 47 -3.01 -1.08 -14.65
CA SER A 47 -1.87 -1.82 -14.12
C SER A 47 -0.66 -1.49 -15.00
N ASN A 48 0.19 -0.58 -14.52
CA ASN A 48 1.45 -0.20 -15.17
C ASN A 48 2.54 -1.28 -15.00
N TRP A 49 2.15 -2.56 -15.01
CA TRP A 49 3.03 -3.68 -14.66
C TRP A 49 4.26 -3.77 -15.58
N ARG A 50 4.10 -3.47 -16.87
CA ARG A 50 5.21 -3.48 -17.84
C ARG A 50 6.28 -2.48 -17.43
N GLN A 51 5.87 -1.26 -17.09
CA GLN A 51 6.77 -0.21 -16.63
C GLN A 51 7.46 -0.62 -15.31
N TYR A 52 6.71 -1.13 -14.33
CA TYR A 52 7.29 -1.62 -13.07
C TYR A 52 8.27 -2.79 -13.28
N HIS A 53 7.99 -3.67 -14.22
CA HIS A 53 8.85 -4.80 -14.55
C HIS A 53 10.14 -4.36 -15.26
N GLU A 54 10.03 -3.46 -16.24
CA GLU A 54 11.18 -2.88 -16.94
C GLU A 54 12.08 -2.10 -15.98
N GLU A 55 11.49 -1.29 -15.11
CA GLU A 55 12.19 -0.55 -14.06
C GLU A 55 12.97 -1.50 -13.14
N PHE A 56 12.33 -2.59 -12.71
CA PHE A 56 12.96 -3.61 -11.88
C PHE A 56 14.14 -4.28 -12.61
N ILE A 57 13.96 -4.68 -13.87
CA ILE A 57 15.04 -5.27 -14.68
C ILE A 57 16.22 -4.29 -14.81
N ASN A 58 15.93 -3.03 -15.13
CA ASN A 58 16.95 -1.99 -15.30
C ASN A 58 17.71 -1.75 -13.99
N ALA A 59 17.03 -1.74 -12.84
CA ALA A 59 17.67 -1.64 -11.53
C ALA A 59 18.64 -2.79 -11.28
N ILE A 60 18.25 -4.04 -11.58
CA ILE A 60 19.12 -5.22 -11.43
C ILE A 60 20.32 -5.15 -12.39
N GLN A 61 20.10 -4.74 -13.64
CA GLN A 61 21.18 -4.63 -14.62
C GLN A 61 22.20 -3.55 -14.23
N SER A 62 21.74 -2.37 -13.81
CA SER A 62 22.61 -1.28 -13.36
C SER A 62 23.45 -1.70 -12.15
N ALA A 63 22.86 -2.39 -11.17
CA ALA A 63 23.58 -2.92 -10.02
C ALA A 63 24.68 -3.91 -10.44
N LYS A 64 24.40 -4.80 -11.40
CA LYS A 64 25.43 -5.71 -11.94
C LYS A 64 26.57 -4.98 -12.64
N GLN A 65 26.27 -3.91 -13.38
CA GLN A 65 27.29 -3.09 -14.05
C GLN A 65 28.20 -2.39 -13.04
N VAL A 66 27.63 -1.84 -11.95
CA VAL A 66 28.40 -1.26 -10.84
C VAL A 66 29.36 -2.30 -10.24
N THR A 67 28.87 -3.50 -9.92
CA THR A 67 29.70 -4.59 -9.37
C THR A 67 30.82 -5.00 -10.32
N LYS A 68 30.55 -5.05 -11.63
CA LYS A 68 31.55 -5.36 -12.65
C LYS A 68 32.64 -4.27 -12.72
N ALA A 69 32.24 -3.00 -12.79
CA ALA A 69 33.16 -1.87 -12.83
C ALA A 69 34.07 -1.83 -11.59
N MET A 70 33.51 -2.09 -10.39
CA MET A 70 34.29 -2.19 -9.15
C MET A 70 35.33 -3.32 -9.21
N LYS A 71 34.99 -4.48 -9.79
CA LYS A 71 35.91 -5.61 -9.91
C LYS A 71 37.03 -5.36 -10.94
N GLU A 72 36.71 -4.69 -12.04
CA GLU A 72 37.64 -4.39 -13.14
C GLU A 72 38.44 -3.09 -12.92
N GLY A 73 38.26 -2.43 -11.77
CA GLY A 73 38.95 -1.18 -11.43
C GLY A 73 38.58 0.01 -12.34
N HIS A 74 37.47 -0.09 -13.07
CA HIS A 74 36.98 0.95 -13.96
C HIS A 74 36.15 1.99 -13.17
N PRO A 75 36.06 3.24 -13.67
CA PRO A 75 35.23 4.26 -13.04
C PRO A 75 33.77 3.80 -12.96
N LEU A 76 33.13 4.13 -11.84
CA LEU A 76 31.75 3.76 -11.58
C LEU A 76 30.81 4.34 -12.65
N PRO A 77 29.85 3.56 -13.16
CA PRO A 77 28.84 4.09 -14.07
C PRO A 77 28.00 5.15 -13.34
N PRO A 78 27.51 6.17 -14.05
CA PRO A 78 26.66 7.19 -13.45
C PRO A 78 25.40 6.55 -12.84
N PRO A 79 24.90 7.08 -11.71
CA PRO A 79 23.72 6.52 -11.07
C PRO A 79 22.51 6.58 -12.02
N PRO A 80 21.68 5.51 -12.08
CA PRO A 80 20.48 5.52 -12.91
C PRO A 80 19.54 6.66 -12.49
N PRO A 81 18.80 7.26 -13.45
CA PRO A 81 17.88 8.35 -13.17
C PRO A 81 16.80 7.91 -12.17
N PRO A 82 16.27 8.84 -11.35
CA PRO A 82 15.24 8.50 -10.37
C PRO A 82 13.98 7.98 -11.06
N SER A 83 13.56 6.77 -10.69
CA SER A 83 12.25 6.22 -11.05
C SER A 83 11.13 7.15 -10.58
N ILE A 84 10.28 7.59 -11.49
CA ILE A 84 9.05 8.32 -11.15
C ILE A 84 7.92 7.31 -11.18
N ASN A 85 7.46 6.89 -10.00
CA ASN A 85 6.29 6.05 -9.86
C ASN A 85 5.05 6.79 -10.42
N PRO A 86 4.39 6.26 -11.46
CA PRO A 86 3.24 6.92 -12.09
C PRO A 86 2.01 7.00 -11.16
N ASP A 87 1.94 6.15 -10.14
CA ASP A 87 0.82 6.09 -9.19
C ASP A 87 0.88 7.17 -8.09
N TYR A 88 1.92 8.00 -8.07
CA TYR A 88 2.10 9.01 -7.03
C TYR A 88 1.53 10.36 -7.47
N ILE A 89 0.68 10.94 -6.63
CA ILE A 89 0.06 12.24 -6.84
C ILE A 89 0.96 13.32 -6.22
N GLN A 90 1.23 14.38 -6.96
CA GLN A 90 2.00 15.53 -6.49
C GLN A 90 1.08 16.53 -5.79
N CYS A 91 1.47 16.96 -4.57
CA CYS A 91 0.77 18.02 -3.87
C CYS A 91 1.05 19.38 -4.55
N PRO A 92 0.04 20.20 -4.87
CA PRO A 92 0.25 21.51 -5.50
C PRO A 92 0.87 22.55 -4.55
N TYR A 93 0.79 22.32 -3.24
CA TYR A 93 1.24 23.28 -2.23
C TYR A 93 2.71 23.11 -1.81
N CYS A 94 3.15 21.86 -1.58
CA CYS A 94 4.52 21.57 -1.14
C CYS A 94 5.36 20.78 -2.16
N LEU A 95 4.78 20.45 -3.32
CA LEU A 95 5.41 19.69 -4.43
C LEU A 95 5.91 18.28 -4.06
N ARG A 96 5.64 17.80 -2.84
CA ARG A 96 5.93 16.42 -2.43
C ARG A 96 4.95 15.45 -3.11
N ARG A 97 5.45 14.25 -3.43
CA ARG A 97 4.69 13.17 -4.09
C ARG A 97 4.27 12.13 -3.06
N PHE A 98 3.01 11.70 -3.12
CA PHE A 98 2.44 10.72 -2.19
C PHE A 98 1.62 9.67 -2.93
N ASN A 99 1.45 8.49 -2.34
CA ASN A 99 0.43 7.55 -2.80
C ASN A 99 -0.97 8.12 -2.57
N GLU A 100 -1.99 7.60 -3.27
CA GLU A 100 -3.37 8.11 -3.25
C GLU A 100 -3.93 8.31 -1.83
N ALA A 101 -3.83 7.31 -0.95
CA ALA A 101 -4.37 7.36 0.41
C ALA A 101 -3.62 8.37 1.32
N ALA A 102 -2.31 8.51 1.12
CA ALA A 102 -1.51 9.50 1.81
C ALA A 102 -1.77 10.90 1.26
N ALA A 103 -1.92 11.05 -0.07
CA ALA A 103 -2.24 12.30 -0.73
C ALA A 103 -3.57 12.86 -0.23
N GLN A 104 -4.63 12.03 -0.11
CA GLN A 104 -5.92 12.46 0.41
C GLN A 104 -5.85 13.07 1.81
N ARG A 105 -5.03 12.50 2.71
CA ARG A 105 -4.81 13.05 4.06
C ARG A 105 -3.88 14.26 4.06
N HIS A 106 -2.85 14.22 3.23
CA HIS A 106 -1.84 15.26 3.12
C HIS A 106 -2.38 16.55 2.52
N MET A 107 -3.17 16.47 1.44
CA MET A 107 -3.66 17.65 0.71
C MET A 107 -4.47 18.58 1.62
N LYS A 108 -5.37 18.03 2.44
CA LYS A 108 -6.17 18.83 3.40
C LYS A 108 -5.31 19.63 4.37
N PHE A 109 -4.32 18.96 4.98
CA PHE A 109 -3.41 19.62 5.92
C PHE A 109 -2.48 20.61 5.21
N CYS A 110 -1.95 20.23 4.06
CA CYS A 110 -0.95 21.04 3.35
C CYS A 110 -1.56 22.32 2.76
N GLU A 111 -2.82 22.28 2.34
CA GLU A 111 -3.59 23.45 1.92
C GLU A 111 -3.71 24.48 3.04
N GLU A 112 -4.18 24.05 4.22
CA GLU A 112 -4.33 24.91 5.39
C GLU A 112 -2.97 25.47 5.85
N GLN A 113 -1.94 24.62 5.85
CA GLN A 113 -0.60 25.02 6.23
C GLN A 113 0.00 26.02 5.24
N ALA A 114 -0.25 25.84 3.95
CA ALA A 114 0.20 26.78 2.90
C ALA A 114 -0.52 28.13 3.03
N ALA A 115 -1.84 28.13 3.28
CA ALA A 115 -2.60 29.35 3.55
C ALA A 115 -2.00 30.11 4.74
N ARG A 116 -1.78 29.44 5.87
CA ARG A 116 -1.16 30.05 7.07
C ARG A 116 0.24 30.58 6.80
N HIS A 117 1.08 29.84 6.08
CA HIS A 117 2.44 30.31 5.75
C HIS A 117 2.45 31.50 4.81
N ALA A 118 1.51 31.60 3.86
CA ALA A 118 1.37 32.77 2.99
C ALA A 118 1.11 34.05 3.80
N PHE A 119 0.23 33.98 4.82
CA PHE A 119 -0.01 35.11 5.73
C PHE A 119 1.20 35.42 6.63
N ALA A 120 1.89 34.39 7.13
CA ALA A 120 3.09 34.58 7.97
C ALA A 120 4.29 35.15 7.21
N ALA A 121 4.45 34.83 5.92
CA ALA A 121 5.49 35.39 5.07
C ALA A 121 5.26 36.90 4.81
N GLY A 122 4.00 37.33 4.66
CA GLY A 122 3.63 38.74 4.53
C GLY A 122 3.86 39.58 5.80
N SER A 123 3.72 38.97 6.98
CA SER A 123 3.90 39.68 8.27
C SER A 123 5.37 39.96 8.63
N LYS A 124 6.34 39.23 8.05
CA LYS A 124 7.78 39.43 8.33
C LYS A 124 8.42 40.58 7.56
N ILE A 125 7.72 41.17 6.59
CA ILE A 125 8.21 42.28 5.76
C ILE A 125 8.09 43.65 6.48
N THR A 126 7.39 43.74 7.61
CA THR A 126 7.05 45.02 8.28
C THR A 126 7.63 45.18 9.70
N ARG A 127 8.81 44.61 9.99
CA ARG A 127 9.60 45.01 11.17
C ARG A 127 10.96 45.54 10.72
N GLN A 128 11.00 46.84 10.47
CA GLN A 128 12.21 47.68 10.59
C GLN A 128 12.09 48.46 11.90
#